data_AF-K7AGZ8-F1
#
_entry.id   AF-K7AGZ8-F1
#
_cell.length_a   1.000
_cell.length_b   1.000
_cell.length_c   1.000
_cell.angle_alpha   90.00
_cell.angle_beta   90.00
_cell.angle_gamma   90.00
#
_symmetry.space_group_name_H-M   'P 1'
#
loop_
_entity.id
_entity.type
_entity.pdbx_description
1 polymer ?
#
loop_
_entity_poly.entity_id
_entity_poly.type
_entity_poly.pdbx_seq_one_letter_code
_entity_poly.pdbx_strand_id
1 'polypeptide(L)'
;MAELVNHALKEPKFKDKELAKPFKYGAPFAAIYRSWLHKTGLAEMGLPLVLTEMGKMVFDNDPTLESDTTKWFLYHELVTDPERAEAWHYFALEFLPKHSTFTKDELLDGLADKLSPHSMQHFSPGSKLNQQIARKIIQVYTESDGFGDLKMIAKDGETFKRLSPKVLGPWKTSAALEKAYR
;
A
#
# COMPACT_ATOMS: atom_id res chain seq x y z
N MET A 1 -10.39 -1.21 2.94
CA MET A 1 -10.35 -1.50 1.48
C MET A 1 -11.28 -2.65 1.10
N ALA A 2 -11.25 -3.75 1.85
CA ALA A 2 -12.07 -4.95 1.62
C ALA A 2 -13.57 -4.66 1.37
N GLU A 3 -14.21 -3.86 2.23
CA GLU A 3 -15.66 -3.57 2.11
C GLU A 3 -16.05 -2.93 0.77
N LEU A 4 -15.22 -2.00 0.25
CA LEU A 4 -15.47 -1.35 -1.03
C LEU A 4 -15.35 -2.35 -2.18
N VAL A 5 -14.37 -3.25 -2.13
CA VAL A 5 -14.20 -4.31 -3.14
C VAL A 5 -15.40 -5.25 -3.12
N ASN A 6 -15.77 -5.75 -1.94
CA ASN A 6 -16.93 -6.62 -1.78
C ASN A 6 -18.23 -5.95 -2.28
N HIS A 7 -18.38 -4.64 -2.07
CA HIS A 7 -19.51 -3.89 -2.63
C HIS A 7 -19.45 -3.76 -4.15
N ALA A 8 -18.28 -3.44 -4.71
CA ALA A 8 -18.09 -3.29 -6.15
C ALA A 8 -18.25 -4.61 -6.93
N LEU A 9 -17.86 -5.74 -6.34
CA LEU A 9 -18.05 -7.06 -6.94
C LEU A 9 -19.52 -7.49 -6.96
N LYS A 10 -20.30 -7.08 -5.96
CA LYS A 10 -21.75 -7.31 -5.92
C LYS A 10 -22.50 -6.43 -6.91
N GLU A 11 -22.01 -5.21 -7.13
CA GLU A 11 -22.66 -4.19 -7.96
C GLU A 11 -21.72 -3.67 -9.08
N PRO A 12 -21.38 -4.51 -10.08
CA PRO A 12 -20.34 -4.18 -11.07
C PRO A 12 -20.69 -2.99 -11.97
N LYS A 13 -21.96 -2.59 -12.04
CA LYS A 13 -22.41 -1.44 -12.82
C LYS A 13 -22.23 -0.10 -12.11
N PHE A 14 -21.96 -0.11 -10.81
CA PHE A 14 -21.85 1.11 -10.02
C PHE A 14 -20.59 1.88 -10.39
N LYS A 15 -20.75 3.20 -10.55
CA LYS A 15 -19.62 4.12 -10.69
C LYS A 15 -19.21 4.64 -9.32
N ASP A 16 -18.18 5.46 -9.30
CA ASP A 16 -17.48 5.91 -8.08
C ASP A 16 -18.40 6.56 -7.06
N LYS A 17 -19.39 7.33 -7.55
CA LYS A 17 -20.34 8.01 -6.69
C LYS A 17 -21.30 7.01 -6.01
N GLU A 18 -21.78 6.00 -6.74
CA GLU A 18 -22.62 4.95 -6.18
C GLU A 18 -21.83 4.09 -5.20
N LEU A 19 -20.62 3.68 -5.57
CA LEU A 19 -19.73 2.86 -4.73
C LEU A 19 -19.36 3.54 -3.40
N ALA A 20 -19.20 4.87 -3.38
CA ALA A 20 -18.81 5.61 -2.18
C ALA A 20 -19.99 5.91 -1.23
N LYS A 21 -21.24 5.84 -1.72
CA LYS A 21 -22.45 6.23 -0.97
C LYS A 21 -22.61 5.49 0.37
N PRO A 22 -22.40 4.16 0.48
CA PRO A 22 -22.53 3.46 1.75
C PRO A 22 -21.53 3.93 2.82
N PHE A 23 -20.37 4.43 2.39
CA PHE A 23 -19.29 4.88 3.26
C PHE A 23 -19.41 6.36 3.65
N LYS A 24 -20.48 7.04 3.23
CA LYS A 24 -20.70 8.49 3.44
C LYS A 24 -19.58 9.38 2.86
N TYR A 25 -18.85 8.87 1.87
CA TYR A 25 -17.82 9.61 1.13
C TYR A 25 -18.29 9.96 -0.29
N GLY A 26 -17.61 10.93 -0.92
CA GLY A 26 -17.86 11.34 -2.30
C GLY A 26 -17.05 10.55 -3.34
N ALA A 27 -17.23 10.88 -4.62
CA ALA A 27 -16.62 10.20 -5.76
C ALA A 27 -15.08 10.02 -5.73
N PRO A 28 -14.21 10.94 -5.24
CA PRO A 28 -12.77 10.68 -5.25
C PRO A 28 -12.38 9.51 -4.36
N PHE A 29 -13.22 9.12 -3.39
CA PHE A 29 -12.98 7.98 -2.51
C PHE A 29 -12.82 6.67 -3.28
N ALA A 30 -13.79 6.29 -4.10
CA ALA A 30 -13.76 5.02 -4.82
C ALA A 30 -12.61 4.99 -5.86
N ALA A 31 -12.35 6.12 -6.53
CA ALA A 31 -11.23 6.24 -7.48
C ALA A 31 -9.87 6.04 -6.82
N ILE A 32 -9.62 6.67 -5.67
CA ILE A 32 -8.38 6.54 -4.91
C ILE A 32 -8.18 5.08 -4.48
N TYR A 33 -9.23 4.45 -3.96
CA TYR A 33 -9.15 3.06 -3.51
C TYR A 33 -8.88 2.10 -4.67
N ARG A 34 -9.48 2.29 -5.84
CA ARG A 34 -9.15 1.49 -7.03
C ARG A 34 -7.69 1.67 -7.45
N SER A 35 -7.17 2.88 -7.39
CA SER A 35 -5.74 3.11 -7.65
C SER A 35 -4.87 2.28 -6.70
N TRP A 36 -5.20 2.20 -5.40
CA TRP A 36 -4.47 1.36 -4.45
C TRP A 36 -4.63 -0.13 -4.69
N LEU A 37 -5.83 -0.60 -5.04
CA LEU A 37 -6.06 -2.01 -5.41
C LEU A 37 -5.25 -2.40 -6.65
N HIS A 38 -5.10 -1.48 -7.59
CA HIS A 38 -4.27 -1.68 -8.77
C HIS A 38 -2.78 -1.74 -8.43
N LYS A 39 -2.29 -0.80 -7.61
CA LYS A 39 -0.89 -0.77 -7.16
C LYS A 39 -0.49 -1.98 -6.31
N THR A 40 -1.45 -2.63 -5.66
CA THR A 40 -1.23 -3.82 -4.82
C THR A 40 -1.52 -5.13 -5.54
N GLY A 41 -1.71 -5.08 -6.86
CA GLY A 41 -1.93 -6.28 -7.69
C GLY A 41 -3.27 -6.97 -7.47
N LEU A 42 -4.19 -6.40 -6.68
CA LEU A 42 -5.50 -7.00 -6.40
C LEU A 42 -6.49 -6.84 -7.56
N ALA A 43 -6.45 -5.73 -8.28
CA ALA A 43 -7.42 -5.43 -9.34
C ALA A 43 -6.80 -4.74 -10.55
N GLU A 44 -7.45 -4.91 -11.70
CA GLU A 44 -7.17 -4.11 -12.89
C GLU A 44 -7.63 -2.66 -12.69
N MET A 45 -6.95 -1.72 -13.35
CA MET A 45 -7.36 -0.32 -13.30
C MET A 45 -8.58 -0.10 -14.20
N GLY A 46 -9.67 0.46 -13.65
CA GLY A 46 -10.84 0.86 -14.42
C GLY A 46 -12.16 0.55 -13.76
N LEU A 47 -13.24 0.65 -14.55
CA LEU A 47 -14.59 0.20 -14.21
C LEU A 47 -15.11 -0.70 -15.35
N PRO A 48 -15.83 -1.80 -15.05
CA PRO A 48 -16.14 -2.31 -13.71
C PRO A 48 -14.88 -2.74 -12.95
N LEU A 49 -14.97 -2.89 -11.62
CA LEU A 49 -13.86 -3.43 -10.83
C LEU A 49 -13.65 -4.91 -11.22
N VAL A 50 -12.46 -5.24 -11.70
CA VAL A 50 -12.08 -6.60 -12.09
C VAL A 50 -10.89 -7.03 -11.24
N LEU A 51 -11.05 -8.09 -10.45
CA LEU A 51 -9.93 -8.69 -9.71
C LEU A 51 -8.96 -9.37 -10.68
N THR A 52 -7.66 -9.25 -10.40
CA THR A 52 -6.63 -10.07 -11.04
C THR A 52 -6.76 -11.53 -10.59
N GLU A 53 -6.00 -12.43 -11.19
CA GLU A 53 -5.94 -13.82 -10.72
C GLU A 53 -5.46 -13.91 -9.25
N MET A 54 -4.44 -13.14 -8.89
CA MET A 54 -3.94 -13.05 -7.51
C MET A 54 -4.99 -12.42 -6.58
N GLY A 55 -5.68 -11.38 -7.03
CA GLY A 55 -6.74 -10.72 -6.28
C GLY A 55 -7.90 -11.66 -5.94
N LYS A 56 -8.34 -12.49 -6.90
CA LYS A 56 -9.34 -13.54 -6.64
C LYS A 56 -8.86 -14.49 -5.55
N MET A 57 -7.62 -14.98 -5.67
CA MET A 57 -7.03 -15.87 -4.69
C MET A 57 -6.99 -15.27 -3.27
N VAL A 58 -6.63 -13.98 -3.16
CA VAL A 58 -6.67 -13.26 -1.88
C VAL A 58 -8.08 -13.20 -1.33
N PHE A 59 -9.07 -12.75 -2.10
CA PHE A 59 -10.44 -12.58 -1.61
C PHE A 59 -11.16 -13.89 -1.30
N ASP A 60 -10.80 -14.99 -1.97
CA ASP A 60 -11.35 -16.32 -1.69
C ASP A 60 -10.84 -16.89 -0.35
N ASN A 61 -9.64 -16.52 0.10
CA ASN A 61 -9.02 -17.04 1.32
C ASN A 61 -9.06 -16.05 2.51
N ASP A 62 -9.00 -14.74 2.23
CA ASP A 62 -8.93 -13.66 3.22
C ASP A 62 -9.72 -12.44 2.74
N PRO A 63 -11.07 -12.50 2.78
CA PRO A 63 -11.93 -11.42 2.29
C PRO A 63 -11.89 -10.15 3.16
N THR A 64 -11.27 -10.19 4.35
CA THR A 64 -11.08 -9.01 5.21
C THR A 64 -9.73 -8.32 4.96
N LEU A 65 -8.79 -9.00 4.28
CA LEU A 65 -7.41 -8.55 4.00
C LEU A 65 -6.55 -8.39 5.28
N GLU A 66 -6.84 -9.15 6.33
CA GLU A 66 -6.22 -8.97 7.64
C GLU A 66 -5.06 -9.93 7.93
N SER A 67 -4.95 -11.05 7.20
CA SER A 67 -3.90 -12.03 7.45
C SER A 67 -2.50 -11.51 7.09
N ASP A 68 -1.49 -12.01 7.80
CA ASP A 68 -0.08 -11.72 7.49
C ASP A 68 0.28 -12.12 6.05
N THR A 69 -0.27 -13.23 5.55
CA THR A 69 -0.08 -13.67 4.16
C THR A 69 -0.58 -12.61 3.18
N THR A 70 -1.80 -12.10 3.36
CA THR A 70 -2.33 -11.00 2.53
C THR A 70 -1.48 -9.75 2.67
N LYS A 71 -1.16 -9.31 3.89
CA LYS A 71 -0.37 -8.09 4.11
C LYS A 71 1.00 -8.16 3.44
N TRP A 72 1.69 -9.30 3.53
CA TRP A 72 2.95 -9.51 2.81
C TRP A 72 2.77 -9.50 1.28
N PHE A 73 1.69 -10.08 0.76
CA PHE A 73 1.41 -10.07 -0.68
C PHE A 73 1.22 -8.63 -1.18
N LEU A 74 0.35 -7.86 -0.50
CA LEU A 74 0.10 -6.45 -0.83
C LEU A 74 1.37 -5.61 -0.74
N TYR A 75 2.20 -5.86 0.27
CA TYR A 75 3.50 -5.21 0.42
C TYR A 75 4.40 -5.47 -0.79
N HIS A 76 4.60 -6.73 -1.17
CA HIS A 76 5.50 -7.09 -2.28
C HIS A 76 5.05 -6.48 -3.61
N GLU A 77 3.76 -6.53 -3.92
CA GLU A 77 3.22 -5.89 -5.12
C GLU A 77 3.41 -4.37 -5.09
N LEU A 78 3.10 -3.74 -3.95
CA LEU A 78 3.20 -2.29 -3.80
C LEU A 78 4.61 -1.76 -3.97
N VAL A 79 5.62 -2.46 -3.44
CA VAL A 79 7.00 -1.96 -3.44
C VAL A 79 7.79 -2.37 -4.69
N THR A 80 7.29 -3.31 -5.49
CA THR A 80 7.99 -3.76 -6.70
C THR A 80 7.88 -2.77 -7.86
N ASP A 81 6.89 -1.88 -7.85
CA ASP A 81 6.64 -0.95 -8.95
C ASP A 81 7.24 0.45 -8.69
N PRO A 82 8.39 0.78 -9.31
CA PRO A 82 9.05 2.07 -9.11
C PRO A 82 8.32 3.24 -9.76
N GLU A 83 7.36 3.02 -10.67
CA GLU A 83 6.66 4.09 -11.38
C GLU A 83 5.33 4.43 -10.72
N ARG A 84 4.49 3.42 -10.46
CA ARG A 84 3.13 3.63 -9.91
C ARG A 84 3.16 3.87 -8.41
N ALA A 85 4.17 3.39 -7.71
CA ALA A 85 4.29 3.45 -6.25
C ALA A 85 5.67 3.91 -5.78
N GLU A 86 6.31 4.81 -6.53
CA GLU A 86 7.70 5.26 -6.34
C GLU A 86 8.07 5.58 -4.88
N ALA A 87 7.23 6.31 -4.15
CA ALA A 87 7.52 6.65 -2.75
C ALA A 87 7.58 5.41 -1.83
N TRP A 88 6.73 4.41 -2.07
CA TRP A 88 6.76 3.14 -1.32
C TRP A 88 7.90 2.25 -1.78
N HIS A 89 8.17 2.18 -3.08
CA HIS A 89 9.34 1.49 -3.64
C HIS A 89 10.64 2.03 -3.01
N TYR A 90 10.82 3.36 -3.08
CA TYR A 90 11.97 4.04 -2.49
C TYR A 90 12.09 3.75 -1.00
N PHE A 91 11.00 3.93 -0.23
CA PHE A 91 11.04 3.69 1.21
C PHE A 91 11.48 2.26 1.53
N ALA A 92 10.83 1.27 0.93
CA ALA A 92 11.02 -0.14 1.28
C ALA A 92 12.32 -0.74 0.76
N LEU A 93 12.71 -0.39 -0.47
CA LEU A 93 13.80 -1.07 -1.19
C LEU A 93 15.09 -0.25 -1.26
N GLU A 94 15.03 1.08 -1.04
CA GLU A 94 16.20 1.96 -1.14
C GLU A 94 16.56 2.62 0.20
N PHE A 95 15.58 3.20 0.89
CA PHE A 95 15.78 3.95 2.13
C PHE A 95 15.95 3.02 3.34
N LEU A 96 14.93 2.21 3.64
CA LEU A 96 14.88 1.39 4.84
C LEU A 96 16.06 0.41 4.95
N PRO A 97 16.54 -0.25 3.87
CA PRO A 97 17.71 -1.13 3.96
C PRO A 97 19.00 -0.44 4.41
N LYS A 98 19.13 0.87 4.16
CA LYS A 98 20.31 1.69 4.50
C LYS A 98 20.22 2.33 5.89
N HIS A 99 19.06 2.26 6.55
CA HIS A 99 18.80 2.90 7.84
C HIS A 99 18.34 1.88 8.88
N SER A 100 19.20 1.58 9.86
CA SER A 100 18.83 0.75 11.02
C SER A 100 17.90 1.48 11.99
N THR A 101 18.05 2.81 12.07
CA THR A 101 17.16 3.75 12.76
C THR A 101 17.04 4.99 11.88
N PHE A 102 15.87 5.65 11.87
CA PHE A 102 15.66 6.91 11.15
C PHE A 102 14.62 7.79 11.86
N THR A 103 14.66 9.09 11.60
CA THR A 103 13.67 10.09 11.98
C THR A 103 12.71 10.35 10.82
N LYS A 104 11.58 10.99 11.11
CA LYS A 104 10.66 11.43 10.05
C LYS A 104 11.32 12.44 9.10
N ASP A 105 12.23 13.28 9.59
CA ASP A 105 12.90 14.30 8.78
C ASP A 105 13.91 13.67 7.81
N GLU A 106 14.68 12.66 8.24
CA GLU A 106 15.54 11.90 7.32
C GLU A 106 14.76 11.22 6.20
N LEU A 107 13.56 10.69 6.49
CA LEU A 107 12.67 10.16 5.45
C LEU A 107 12.16 11.27 4.51
N LEU A 108 11.87 12.46 5.02
CA LEU A 108 11.41 13.59 4.21
C LEU A 108 12.48 14.08 3.25
N ASP A 109 13.72 14.20 3.72
CA ASP A 109 14.86 14.60 2.91
C ASP A 109 15.10 13.56 1.80
N GLY A 110 15.08 12.27 2.15
CA GLY A 110 15.20 11.20 1.17
C GLY A 110 14.09 11.19 0.11
N LEU A 111 12.83 11.46 0.51
CA LEU A 111 11.71 11.59 -0.43
C LEU A 111 11.84 12.82 -1.32
N ALA A 112 12.31 13.94 -0.80
CA ALA A 112 12.54 15.15 -1.60
C ALA A 112 13.62 14.90 -2.65
N ASP A 113 14.73 14.28 -2.26
CA ASP A 113 15.80 13.92 -3.19
C ASP A 113 15.32 12.95 -4.28
N LYS A 114 14.49 11.96 -3.90
CA LYS A 114 13.97 10.96 -4.84
C LYS A 114 12.93 11.53 -5.82
N LEU A 115 11.97 12.32 -5.32
CA LEU A 115 10.78 12.70 -6.09
C LEU A 115 10.90 14.07 -6.79
N SER A 116 11.81 14.93 -6.33
CA SER A 116 12.01 16.27 -6.91
C SER A 116 12.35 16.29 -8.41
N PRO A 117 13.05 15.32 -9.02
CA PRO A 117 13.29 15.30 -10.46
C PRO A 117 12.00 15.24 -11.30
N HIS A 118 10.91 14.67 -10.76
CA HIS A 118 9.62 14.59 -11.47
C HIS A 118 8.84 15.91 -11.41
N SER A 119 8.98 16.64 -10.31
CA SER A 119 8.38 17.97 -10.16
C SER A 119 8.95 18.72 -8.95
N MET A 120 9.85 19.66 -9.21
CA MET A 120 10.35 20.58 -8.18
C MET A 120 9.23 21.41 -7.52
N GLN A 121 8.14 21.69 -8.25
CA GLN A 121 7.00 22.43 -7.71
C GLN A 121 6.24 21.63 -6.64
N HIS A 122 6.14 20.30 -6.81
CA HIS A 122 5.34 19.45 -5.93
C HIS A 122 6.18 18.70 -4.88
N PHE A 123 7.45 18.44 -5.16
CA PHE A 123 8.30 17.54 -4.36
C PHE A 123 9.60 18.20 -3.87
N SER A 124 9.67 19.52 -3.82
CA SER A 124 10.80 20.24 -3.20
C SER A 124 10.96 19.93 -1.70
N PRO A 125 12.15 20.18 -1.14
CA PRO A 125 12.36 20.12 0.31
C PRO A 125 11.31 20.95 1.07
N GLY A 126 10.69 20.33 2.08
CA GLY A 126 9.61 20.95 2.86
C GLY A 126 8.23 20.95 2.20
N SER A 127 8.04 20.35 1.02
CA SER A 127 6.72 20.33 0.36
C SER A 127 5.65 19.65 1.22
N LYS A 128 4.43 20.21 1.18
CA LYS A 128 3.28 19.63 1.90
C LYS A 128 2.95 18.22 1.42
N LEU A 129 3.24 17.91 0.16
CA LEU A 129 2.99 16.60 -0.41
C LEU A 129 3.98 15.56 0.15
N ASN A 130 5.27 15.88 0.25
CA ASN A 130 6.25 15.02 0.91
C ASN A 130 5.89 14.78 2.39
N GLN A 131 5.43 15.81 3.10
CA GLN A 131 4.93 15.66 4.47
C GLN A 131 3.76 14.67 4.59
N GLN A 132 2.82 14.71 3.64
CA GLN A 132 1.68 13.79 3.60
C GLN A 132 2.13 12.36 3.25
N ILE A 133 3.03 12.21 2.28
CA ILE A 133 3.59 10.92 1.86
C ILE A 133 4.35 10.27 3.03
N ALA A 134 5.30 10.97 3.63
CA ALA A 134 6.08 10.44 4.77
C ALA A 134 5.18 10.04 5.94
N ARG A 135 4.18 10.88 6.27
CA ARG A 135 3.19 10.55 7.30
C ARG A 135 2.45 9.26 6.95
N LYS A 136 2.00 9.10 5.70
CA LYS A 136 1.22 7.93 5.29
C LYS A 136 2.08 6.67 5.24
N ILE A 137 3.33 6.76 4.80
CA ILE A 137 4.30 5.66 4.87
C ILE A 137 4.48 5.22 6.32
N ILE A 138 4.84 6.13 7.22
CA ILE A 138 5.00 5.81 8.64
C ILE A 138 3.74 5.14 9.19
N GLN A 139 2.58 5.75 8.95
CA GLN A 139 1.29 5.22 9.40
C GLN A 139 1.08 3.78 8.94
N VAL A 140 1.23 3.52 7.64
CA VAL A 140 1.05 2.17 7.07
C VAL A 140 2.00 1.17 7.71
N TYR A 141 3.24 1.53 8.00
CA TYR A 141 4.22 0.59 8.55
C TYR A 141 4.17 0.46 10.08
N THR A 142 3.37 1.27 10.78
CA THR A 142 3.23 1.23 12.26
C THR A 142 1.84 0.85 12.76
N GLU A 143 0.79 1.07 11.98
CA GLU A 143 -0.60 0.81 12.39
C GLU A 143 -1.08 -0.56 11.88
N SER A 144 -1.92 -1.23 12.68
CA SER A 144 -2.41 -2.60 12.40
C SER A 144 -3.36 -2.67 11.20
N ASP A 145 -4.03 -1.56 10.88
CA ASP A 145 -4.89 -1.41 9.69
C ASP A 145 -4.09 -1.32 8.37
N GLY A 146 -2.76 -1.15 8.47
CA GLY A 146 -1.81 -1.28 7.38
C GLY A 146 -0.93 -2.53 7.54
N PHE A 147 0.38 -2.30 7.49
CA PHE A 147 1.45 -3.28 7.61
C PHE A 147 2.12 -3.29 8.99
N GLY A 148 1.57 -2.60 10.00
CA GLY A 148 2.15 -2.54 11.34
C GLY A 148 2.37 -3.91 11.99
N ASP A 149 1.44 -4.84 11.77
CA ASP A 149 1.54 -6.21 12.31
C ASP A 149 2.67 -7.03 11.67
N LEU A 150 3.14 -6.63 10.49
CA LEU A 150 4.33 -7.23 9.87
C LEU A 150 5.61 -6.86 10.61
N LYS A 151 5.56 -5.88 11.53
CA LYS A 151 6.68 -5.47 12.39
C LYS A 151 7.95 -5.20 11.59
N MET A 152 7.84 -4.42 10.51
CA MET A 152 8.99 -4.00 9.70
C MET A 152 9.75 -2.83 10.33
N ILE A 153 9.03 -1.95 11.04
CA ILE A 153 9.59 -0.87 11.84
C ILE A 153 8.88 -0.80 13.19
N ALA A 154 9.53 -0.20 14.19
CA ALA A 154 8.92 0.15 15.47
C ALA A 154 9.23 1.60 15.82
N LYS A 155 8.24 2.33 16.33
CA LYS A 155 8.44 3.69 16.84
C LYS A 155 9.15 3.65 18.19
N ASP A 156 10.21 4.45 18.32
CA ASP A 156 10.99 4.64 19.54
C ASP A 156 11.24 6.15 19.74
N GLY A 157 10.36 6.77 20.55
CA GLY A 157 10.31 8.22 20.68
C GLY A 157 10.04 8.93 19.35
N GLU A 158 10.95 9.80 18.94
CA GLU A 158 10.93 10.53 17.65
C GLU A 158 11.61 9.75 16.51
N THR A 159 12.13 8.57 16.81
CA THR A 159 12.81 7.71 15.84
C THR A 159 11.98 6.47 15.50
N PHE A 160 12.35 5.82 14.41
CA PHE A 160 11.81 4.55 13.94
C PHE A 160 12.97 3.57 13.76
N LYS A 161 12.88 2.44 14.44
CA LYS A 161 13.87 1.38 14.35
C LYS A 161 13.42 0.36 13.31
N ARG A 162 14.29 0.02 12.36
CA ARG A 162 14.08 -1.10 11.44
C ARG A 162 14.14 -2.41 12.22
N LEU A 163 13.17 -3.26 11.97
CA LEU A 163 13.09 -4.61 12.51
C LEU A 163 13.40 -5.63 11.41
N SER A 164 13.54 -6.90 11.78
CA SER A 164 13.81 -7.99 10.85
C SER A 164 12.80 -9.12 11.06
N PRO A 165 11.53 -8.91 10.67
CA PRO A 165 10.51 -9.93 10.79
C PRO A 165 10.77 -11.08 9.82
N LYS A 166 10.13 -12.22 10.07
CA LYS A 166 10.09 -13.30 9.08
C LYS A 166 9.29 -12.83 7.88
N VAL A 167 9.95 -12.73 6.72
CA VAL A 167 9.32 -12.36 5.45
C VAL A 167 8.60 -13.58 4.86
N LEU A 168 7.36 -13.39 4.42
CA LEU A 168 6.60 -14.37 3.63
C LEU A 168 6.59 -13.93 2.16
N GLY A 169 6.57 -14.89 1.23
CA GLY A 169 6.61 -14.59 -0.21
C GLY A 169 7.99 -14.08 -0.69
N PRO A 170 8.06 -13.36 -1.82
CA PRO A 170 6.94 -13.02 -2.72
C PRO A 170 6.36 -14.25 -3.43
N TRP A 171 5.08 -14.19 -3.78
CA TRP A 171 4.38 -15.24 -4.53
C TRP A 171 4.20 -14.82 -5.99
N LYS A 172 4.75 -15.59 -6.92
CA LYS A 172 4.69 -15.28 -8.36
C LYS A 172 3.49 -15.91 -9.06
N THR A 173 2.75 -16.79 -8.39
CA THR A 173 1.60 -17.51 -8.95
C THR A 173 0.50 -17.65 -7.91
N SER A 174 -0.75 -17.73 -8.38
CA SER A 174 -1.94 -17.93 -7.56
C SER A 174 -1.85 -19.22 -6.74
N ALA A 175 -1.39 -20.32 -7.33
CA ALA A 175 -1.20 -21.60 -6.64
C ALA A 175 -0.16 -21.53 -5.50
N ALA A 176 0.91 -20.75 -5.67
CA ALA A 176 1.91 -20.57 -4.61
C ALA A 176 1.34 -19.73 -3.45
N LEU A 177 0.55 -18.71 -3.77
CA LEU A 177 -0.15 -17.89 -2.78
C LEU A 177 -1.22 -18.71 -2.04
N GLU A 178 -2.01 -19.51 -2.75
CA GLU A 178 -3.01 -20.41 -2.16
C GLU A 178 -2.38 -21.34 -1.12
N LYS A 179 -1.23 -21.94 -1.46
CA LYS A 179 -0.50 -22.81 -0.54
C LYS A 179 -0.06 -22.08 0.73
N ALA A 180 0.18 -20.77 0.68
CA ALA A 180 0.60 -19.99 1.83
C ALA A 180 -0.54 -19.57 2.77
N TYR A 181 -1.81 -19.76 2.36
CA TYR A 181 -2.97 -19.61 3.24
C TYR A 181 -3.32 -20.90 4.01
N ARG A 182 -2.73 -22.04 3.66
CA ARG A 182 -2.96 -23.35 4.28
C ARG A 182 -1.93 -23.65 5.37
#